data_AF-A0A843FMD0-F1
#
_entry.id   AF-A0A843FMD0-F1
#
_cell.length_a   1.000
_cell.length_b   1.000
_cell.length_c   1.000
_cell.angle_alpha   90.00
_cell.angle_beta   90.00
_cell.angle_gamma   90.00
#
_symmetry.space_group_name_H-M   'P 1'
#
loop_
_entity.id
_entity.type
_entity.pdbx_description
1 polymer ?
#
loop_
_entity_poly.entity_id
_entity_poly.type
_entity_poly.pdbx_seq_one_letter_code
_entity_poly.pdbx_strand_id
1 'polypeptide(L)' 'RVDAYVCTACPRIAMDDALRYDRPMLTPPELEVALGIREWDDYVFDQITSD' A
#
# COMPACT_ATOMS: atom_id res chain seq x y z
N ARG A 1 -0.87 19.15 -5.11
CA ARG A 1 -0.87 17.88 -5.87
C ARG A 1 0.13 16.96 -5.19
N VAL A 2 -0.10 15.65 -5.14
CA VAL A 2 0.77 14.69 -4.43
C VAL A 2 1.41 13.71 -5.41
N ASP A 3 2.56 13.12 -5.09
CA ASP A 3 3.27 12.23 -6.03
C ASP A 3 2.79 10.77 -5.95
N ALA A 4 2.26 10.36 -4.81
CA ALA A 4 1.67 9.03 -4.57
C ALA A 4 0.55 9.13 -3.52
N TYR A 5 -0.18 8.03 -3.37
CA TYR A 5 -1.25 7.85 -2.38
C TYR A 5 -0.96 6.64 -1.49
N VAL A 6 -1.50 6.65 -0.27
CA VAL A 6 -1.48 5.50 0.64
C VAL A 6 -2.93 5.19 1.00
N CYS A 7 -3.36 3.96 0.74
CA CYS A 7 -4.72 3.50 1.02
C CYS A 7 -4.77 2.85 2.39
N THR A 8 -5.43 3.49 3.36
CA THR A 8 -5.70 2.93 4.70
C THR A 8 -7.13 2.39 4.82
N ALA A 9 -7.80 2.18 3.68
CA ALA A 9 -9.18 1.73 3.59
C ALA A 9 -9.19 0.23 3.20
N CYS A 10 -10.06 -0.17 2.28
CA CYS A 10 -10.05 -1.54 1.77
C CYS A 10 -8.71 -1.80 1.04
N PRO A 11 -7.91 -2.79 1.49
CA PRO A 11 -6.58 -3.04 0.94
C PRO A 11 -6.63 -3.44 -0.55
N ARG A 12 -7.76 -4.01 -0.99
CA ARG A 12 -7.99 -4.36 -2.39
C ARG A 12 -8.00 -3.17 -3.34
N ILE A 13 -8.23 -1.94 -2.86
CA ILE A 13 -8.17 -0.75 -3.73
C ILE A 13 -6.74 -0.54 -4.24
N ALA A 14 -5.75 -0.61 -3.34
CA ALA A 14 -4.34 -0.47 -3.71
C ALA A 14 -3.81 -1.69 -4.48
N MET A 15 -4.32 -2.89 -4.21
CA MET A 15 -3.85 -4.11 -4.88
C MET A 15 -4.52 -4.39 -6.23
N ASP A 16 -5.86 -4.39 -6.27
CA ASP A 16 -6.63 -4.80 -7.46
C ASP A 16 -6.89 -3.62 -8.41
N ASP A 17 -7.15 -2.43 -7.84
CA ASP A 17 -7.59 -1.25 -8.60
C ASP A 17 -6.48 -0.22 -8.86
N ALA A 18 -5.22 -0.48 -8.45
CA ALA A 18 -4.11 0.47 -8.62
C ALA A 18 -3.96 1.02 -10.04
N LEU A 19 -4.17 0.18 -11.07
CA LEU A 19 -4.07 0.56 -12.48
C LEU A 19 -5.13 1.59 -12.93
N ARG A 20 -6.18 1.82 -12.13
CA ARG A 20 -7.22 2.83 -12.40
C ARG A 20 -6.79 4.25 -12.01
N TYR A 21 -5.70 4.40 -11.27
CA TYR A 21 -5.25 5.69 -10.72
C TYR A 21 -4.05 6.24 -11.49
N ASP A 22 -3.95 7.57 -11.59
CA ASP A 22 -2.90 8.27 -12.35
C ASP A 22 -1.53 8.30 -11.64
N ARG A 23 -1.50 7.88 -10.37
CA ARG A 23 -0.30 7.85 -9.52
C ARG A 23 -0.26 6.57 -8.69
N PRO A 24 0.93 6.16 -8.22
CA PRO A 24 1.07 4.99 -7.37
C PRO A 24 0.13 5.08 -6.16
N MET A 25 -0.60 3.98 -5.94
CA MET A 25 -1.40 3.78 -4.75
C MET A 25 -0.78 2.64 -3.97
N LEU A 26 -0.25 2.96 -2.79
CA LEU A 26 0.43 2.02 -1.93
C LEU A 26 -0.51 1.56 -0.80
N THR A 27 -0.30 0.34 -0.35
CA THR A 27 -0.73 -0.13 0.97
C THR A 27 0.24 0.38 2.06
N PRO A 28 -0.13 0.32 3.35
CA PRO A 28 0.79 0.66 4.43
C PRO A 28 2.08 -0.18 4.45
N PRO A 29 2.06 -1.53 4.25
CA PRO A 29 3.30 -2.30 4.15
C PRO A 29 4.20 -1.88 2.98
N GLU A 30 3.63 -1.54 1.82
CA GLU A 30 4.41 -1.03 0.68
C GLU A 30 5.03 0.34 0.96
N LEU A 31 4.35 1.20 1.72
CA LEU A 31 4.93 2.47 2.18
C LEU A 31 6.12 2.23 3.12
N GLU A 32 6.03 1.27 4.05
CA GLU A 32 7.14 0.92 4.93
C GLU A 32 8.37 0.48 4.12
N VAL A 33 8.17 -0.30 3.07
CA VAL A 33 9.23 -0.70 2.15
C VAL A 33 9.82 0.51 1.41
N ALA A 34 8.97 1.39 0.88
CA ALA A 34 9.41 2.60 0.19
C ALA A 34 10.22 3.56 1.08
N LEU A 35 9.95 3.56 2.40
CA LEU A 35 10.65 4.36 3.41
C LEU A 35 11.87 3.65 4.01
N GLY A 36 12.15 2.40 3.65
CA GLY A 36 13.24 1.61 4.24
C GLY A 36 12.99 1.18 5.70
N ILE A 37 11.73 1.18 6.13
CA ILE A 37 11.30 0.68 7.46
C ILE A 37 11.12 -0.85 7.42
N ARG A 38 10.78 -1.40 6.25
CA ARG A 38 10.59 -2.83 5.99
C ARG A 38 11.43 -3.26 4.78
N GLU A 39 12.02 -4.45 4.85
CA GLU A 39 12.71 -5.06 3.70
C GLU A 39 11.72 -5.81 2.79
N TRP A 40 12.05 -5.96 1.51
CA TRP A 40 11.20 -6.70 0.57
C TRP A 40 11.01 -8.16 0.95
N ASP A 41 12.02 -8.79 1.58
CA ASP A 41 11.94 -10.17 2.06
C ASP A 41 10.90 -10.33 3.20
N ASP A 42 10.56 -9.24 3.88
CA ASP A 42 9.56 -9.20 4.96
C ASP A 42 8.19 -8.66 4.49
N TYR A 43 7.95 -8.64 3.17
CA TYR A 43 6.69 -8.14 2.61
C TYR A 43 5.48 -8.97 3.06
N VAL A 44 4.41 -8.28 3.45
CA VAL A 44 3.13 -8.89 3.84
C VAL A 44 1.98 -8.18 3.15
N PHE A 45 0.90 -8.92 2.88
CA PHE A 45 -0.33 -8.32 2.38
C PHE A 45 -1.02 -7.49 3.47
N ASP A 46 -1.54 -6.33 3.07
CA ASP A 46 -2.35 -5.48 3.94
C ASP A 46 -3.68 -6.17 4.30
N GLN A 47 -4.04 -6.09 5.59
CA GLN A 47 -5.16 -6.80 6.18
C GLN A 47 -5.86 -5.93 7.21
N ILE A 48 -7.20 -5.94 7.18
CA ILE A 48 -8.03 -5.41 8.26
C ILE A 48 -8.46 -6.61 9.10
N THR A 49 -7.83 -6.78 10.27
CA THR A 49 -8.20 -7.82 11.25
C THR A 49 -9.11 -7.22 12.32
N SER A 50 -9.84 -8.08 13.05
CA SER A 50 -10.79 -7.66 14.11
C SER A 50 -10.21 -7.77 15.51
N ASP A 51 -8.91 -8.02 15.63
CA ASP A 51 -8.20 -8.15 16.91
C ASP A 51 -8.01 -6.78 17.60
#